data_AF-A0A914UJT8-F1
#
_entry.id   AF-A0A914UJT8-F1
#
_cell.length_a   1.000
_cell.length_b   1.000
_cell.length_c   1.000
_cell.angle_alpha   90.00
_cell.angle_beta   90.00
_cell.angle_gamma   90.00
#
_symmetry.space_group_name_H-M   'P 1'
#
loop_
_entity.id
_entity.type
_entity.pdbx_description
1 polymer ?
#
loop_
_entity_poly.entity_id
_entity_poly.type
_entity_poly.pdbx_seq_one_letter_code
_entity_poly.pdbx_strand_id
1 'polypeptide(L)'
;MGSETQTQLPVTEKIPVIERVLEYVLFKFRWVFVVFFLLPVNIVYEAYFSVRNWIVFKLNSAPKAHSRKVAVIQKQIADWNKNGRTRKMCTARPGWLTMSFRTPKYKQQLEQIKTNQLVDILEIDKENGTVRVEPMVSMGQLTKYLLPLGYTLPVVPELDDLTVGGLINGCGVESSGRKYGLFQHTCVSYEVVMADGSLVVASKDKAADQSAENQALFYGIPWSHGTLGFLVAATIRIIPCKPYVQLSYVPCNSLEVTY
;
A
#
# COMPACT_ATOMS: atom_id res chain seq x y z
N MET A 1 -37.02 27.52 38.50
CA MET A 1 -35.66 27.70 39.04
C MET A 1 -35.16 26.33 39.48
N GLY A 2 -34.60 25.58 38.54
CA GLY A 2 -34.06 24.24 38.78
C GLY A 2 -32.61 24.33 39.24
N SER A 3 -32.30 23.63 40.32
CA SER A 3 -30.97 23.48 40.91
C SER A 3 -30.03 22.72 39.96
N GLU A 4 -28.93 23.36 39.55
CA GLU A 4 -27.84 22.69 38.84
C GLU A 4 -27.07 21.77 39.79
N THR A 5 -27.15 20.47 39.54
CA THR A 5 -26.35 19.45 40.21
C THR A 5 -24.98 19.44 39.53
N GLN A 6 -23.95 20.00 40.18
CA GLN A 6 -22.58 19.93 39.69
C GLN A 6 -22.06 18.49 39.81
N THR A 7 -21.99 17.81 38.68
CA THR A 7 -21.30 16.51 38.55
C THR A 7 -19.80 16.73 38.75
N GLN A 8 -19.28 16.37 39.92
CA GLN A 8 -17.85 16.36 40.20
C GLN A 8 -17.14 15.38 39.25
N LEU A 9 -16.20 15.90 38.46
CA LEU A 9 -15.24 15.09 37.69
C LEU A 9 -14.36 14.29 38.67
N PRO A 10 -14.04 13.02 38.38
CA PRO A 10 -13.27 12.18 39.30
C PRO A 10 -11.87 12.77 39.53
N VAL A 11 -11.50 12.81 40.80
CA VAL A 11 -10.21 13.25 41.34
C VAL A 11 -9.08 12.56 40.59
N THR A 12 -8.14 13.35 40.08
CA THR A 12 -6.91 12.90 39.42
C THR A 12 -6.12 11.96 40.33
N GLU A 13 -6.12 10.67 39.98
CA GLU A 13 -5.30 9.65 40.61
C GLU A 13 -3.83 10.11 40.53
N LYS A 14 -3.18 10.28 41.68
CA LYS A 14 -1.82 10.82 41.75
C LYS A 14 -0.85 9.81 41.12
N ILE A 15 -0.46 10.06 39.88
CA ILE A 15 0.59 9.32 39.15
C ILE A 15 1.81 9.14 40.08
N PRO A 16 2.26 7.89 40.34
CA PRO A 16 3.38 7.59 41.22
C PRO A 16 4.64 8.39 40.85
N VAL A 17 5.44 8.76 41.85
CA VAL A 17 6.67 9.56 41.64
C VAL A 17 7.62 8.88 40.65
N ILE A 18 7.67 7.54 40.66
CA ILE A 18 8.48 6.73 39.74
C ILE A 18 8.02 6.93 38.29
N GLU A 19 6.70 6.95 38.04
CA GLU A 19 6.15 7.18 36.70
C GLU A 19 6.46 8.60 36.22
N ARG A 20 6.38 9.61 37.09
CA ARG A 20 6.77 10.99 36.72
C ARG A 20 8.25 11.14 36.42
N VAL A 21 9.10 10.46 37.18
CA VAL A 21 10.55 10.44 36.93
C VAL A 21 10.85 9.69 35.63
N LEU A 22 10.19 8.57 35.36
CA LEU A 22 10.29 7.83 34.11
C LEU A 22 9.81 8.67 32.92
N GLU A 23 8.66 9.34 33.02
CA GLU A 23 8.16 10.27 32.01
C GLU A 23 9.13 11.42 31.77
N TYR A 24 9.66 12.03 32.84
CA TYR A 24 10.65 13.11 32.73
C TYR A 24 11.91 12.64 32.03
N VAL A 25 12.45 11.48 32.41
CA VAL A 25 13.63 10.89 31.78
C VAL A 25 13.35 10.52 30.32
N LEU A 26 12.21 9.90 30.03
CA LEU A 26 11.79 9.57 28.67
C LEU A 26 11.58 10.81 27.80
N PHE A 27 11.09 11.92 28.35
CA PHE A 27 10.92 13.18 27.60
C PHE A 27 12.25 13.90 27.37
N LYS A 28 13.07 14.10 28.43
CA LYS A 28 14.34 14.83 28.33
C LYS A 28 15.44 14.04 27.61
N PHE A 29 15.49 12.73 27.81
CA PHE A 29 16.48 11.84 27.20
C PHE A 29 15.90 10.98 26.08
N ARG A 30 14.74 11.36 25.54
CA ARG A 30 14.11 10.68 24.39
C ARG A 30 15.09 10.45 23.25
N TRP A 31 15.91 11.45 22.97
CA TRP A 31 16.92 11.40 21.91
C TRP A 31 18.00 10.34 22.19
N VAL A 32 18.43 10.14 23.44
CA VAL A 32 19.40 9.10 23.81
C VAL A 32 18.79 7.73 23.51
N PHE A 33 17.55 7.52 23.95
CA PHE A 33 16.85 6.26 23.69
C PHE A 33 16.65 6.02 22.19
N VAL A 34 16.22 7.04 21.45
CA VAL A 34 16.00 6.95 20.01
C VAL A 34 17.30 6.66 19.26
N VAL A 35 18.39 7.36 19.59
CA VAL A 35 19.67 7.24 18.86
C VAL A 35 20.39 5.94 19.18
N PHE A 36 20.44 5.53 20.44
CA PHE A 36 21.26 4.36 20.83
C PHE A 36 20.51 3.04 20.82
N PHE A 37 19.17 3.05 20.86
CA PHE A 37 18.38 1.83 20.90
C PHE A 37 17.43 1.73 19.71
N LEU A 38 16.59 2.74 19.50
CA LEU A 38 15.52 2.66 18.51
C LEU A 38 16.05 2.69 17.07
N LEU A 39 17.00 3.57 16.77
CA LEU A 39 17.64 3.68 15.45
C LEU A 39 18.39 2.40 15.07
N PRO A 40 19.29 1.84 15.91
CA PRO A 40 19.96 0.58 15.61
C PRO A 40 18.99 -0.59 15.42
N VAL A 41 17.97 -0.71 16.28
CA VAL A 41 16.92 -1.74 16.12
C VAL A 41 16.18 -1.57 14.81
N ASN A 42 15.85 -0.33 14.41
CA ASN A 42 15.22 -0.05 13.13
C ASN A 42 16.12 -0.43 11.95
N ILE A 43 17.41 -0.11 12.00
CA ILE A 43 18.38 -0.49 10.94
C ILE A 43 18.46 -2.02 10.82
N VAL A 44 18.53 -2.74 11.94
CA VAL A 44 18.55 -4.21 11.94
C VAL A 44 17.24 -4.77 11.38
N TYR A 45 16.11 -4.18 11.76
CA TYR A 45 14.79 -4.55 11.26
C TYR A 45 14.68 -4.34 9.74
N GLU A 46 15.09 -3.17 9.24
CA GLU A 46 15.14 -2.83 7.82
C GLU A 46 16.08 -3.77 7.04
N ALA A 47 17.27 -4.07 7.59
CA ALA A 47 18.21 -5.00 6.99
C ALA A 47 17.62 -6.41 6.90
N TYR A 48 17.00 -6.90 7.98
CA TYR A 48 16.34 -8.20 8.01
C TYR A 48 15.19 -8.26 6.99
N PHE A 49 14.31 -7.26 6.96
CA PHE A 49 13.21 -7.21 5.99
C PHE A 49 13.72 -7.10 4.55
N SER A 50 14.77 -6.32 4.31
CA SER A 50 15.40 -6.16 3.00
C SER A 50 16.00 -7.48 2.52
N VAL A 51 16.76 -8.18 3.38
CA VAL A 51 17.35 -9.50 3.06
C VAL A 51 16.24 -10.53 2.84
N ARG A 52 15.23 -10.59 3.71
CA ARG A 52 14.09 -11.48 3.54
C ARG A 52 13.36 -11.23 2.23
N ASN A 53 13.07 -9.98 1.91
CA ASN A 53 12.37 -9.61 0.68
C ASN A 53 13.24 -9.91 -0.55
N TRP A 54 14.56 -9.70 -0.46
CA TRP A 54 15.49 -10.07 -1.54
C TRP A 54 15.56 -11.58 -1.76
N ILE A 55 15.60 -12.39 -0.68
CA ILE A 55 15.55 -13.85 -0.75
C ILE A 55 14.20 -14.31 -1.33
N VAL A 56 13.09 -13.77 -0.82
CA VAL A 56 11.74 -14.10 -1.29
C VAL A 56 11.59 -13.77 -2.76
N PHE A 57 12.08 -12.59 -3.19
CA PHE A 57 12.17 -12.21 -4.58
C PHE A 57 12.98 -13.26 -5.34
N LYS A 58 14.27 -13.46 -5.03
CA LYS A 58 15.12 -14.42 -5.75
C LYS A 58 14.58 -15.86 -5.82
N LEU A 59 13.90 -16.35 -4.78
CA LEU A 59 13.36 -17.71 -4.72
C LEU A 59 11.96 -17.84 -5.34
N ASN A 60 11.13 -16.79 -5.31
CA ASN A 60 9.75 -16.80 -5.82
C ASN A 60 9.54 -15.96 -7.10
N SER A 61 10.58 -15.31 -7.65
CA SER A 61 10.56 -14.45 -8.84
C SER A 61 10.11 -15.13 -10.14
N ALA A 62 9.76 -16.42 -10.13
CA ALA A 62 9.26 -17.06 -11.34
C ALA A 62 7.81 -16.58 -11.60
N PRO A 63 7.45 -16.15 -12.82
CA PRO A 63 6.06 -15.84 -13.20
C PRO A 63 5.07 -16.97 -12.86
N LYS A 64 5.54 -18.23 -12.83
CA LYS A 64 4.77 -19.41 -12.41
C LYS A 64 4.34 -19.38 -10.94
N ALA A 65 5.08 -18.68 -10.07
CA ALA A 65 4.73 -18.53 -8.66
C ALA A 65 3.51 -17.62 -8.49
N HIS A 66 3.39 -16.56 -9.29
CA HIS A 66 2.23 -15.66 -9.27
C HIS A 66 0.92 -16.43 -9.51
N SER A 67 0.84 -17.21 -10.60
CA SER A 67 -0.34 -18.00 -10.92
C SER A 67 -0.70 -18.99 -9.80
N ARG A 68 0.31 -19.56 -9.11
CA ARG A 68 0.09 -20.43 -7.95
C ARG A 68 -0.49 -19.65 -6.75
N LYS A 69 0.01 -18.46 -6.45
CA LYS A 69 -0.53 -17.60 -5.39
C LYS A 69 -1.97 -17.17 -5.70
N VAL A 70 -2.25 -16.81 -6.95
CA VAL A 70 -3.60 -16.47 -7.42
C VAL A 70 -4.52 -17.67 -7.27
N ALA A 71 -4.10 -18.88 -7.66
CA ALA A 71 -4.89 -20.09 -7.49
C ALA A 71 -5.22 -20.38 -6.00
N VAL A 72 -4.31 -20.06 -5.08
CA VAL A 72 -4.56 -20.17 -3.62
C VAL A 72 -5.61 -19.17 -3.15
N ILE A 73 -5.65 -17.97 -3.72
CA ILE A 73 -6.68 -16.96 -3.45
C ILE A 73 -8.03 -17.40 -4.03
N GLN A 74 -8.05 -17.86 -5.29
CA GLN A 74 -9.25 -18.40 -5.93
C GLN A 74 -9.83 -19.58 -5.15
N LYS A 75 -8.97 -20.48 -4.64
CA LYS A 75 -9.37 -21.60 -3.78
C LYS A 75 -10.02 -21.12 -2.48
N GLN A 76 -9.43 -20.13 -1.79
CA GLN A 76 -10.02 -19.55 -0.57
C GLN A 76 -11.42 -18.96 -0.85
N ILE A 77 -11.58 -18.28 -1.98
CA ILE A 77 -12.88 -17.69 -2.37
C ILE A 77 -13.88 -18.79 -2.75
N ALA A 78 -13.44 -19.85 -3.44
CA ALA A 78 -14.28 -21.00 -3.75
C ALA A 78 -14.74 -21.74 -2.50
N ASP A 79 -13.86 -21.91 -1.51
CA ASP A 79 -14.20 -22.53 -0.22
C ASP A 79 -15.17 -21.63 0.58
N TRP A 80 -14.96 -20.31 0.56
CA TRP A 80 -15.91 -19.33 1.11
C TRP A 80 -17.28 -19.37 0.44
N ASN A 81 -17.32 -19.52 -0.90
CA ASN A 81 -18.55 -19.69 -1.67
C ASN A 81 -19.29 -20.99 -1.29
N LYS A 82 -18.57 -22.10 -1.13
CA LYS A 82 -19.14 -23.39 -0.67
C LYS A 82 -19.71 -23.32 0.75
N ASN A 83 -19.09 -22.51 1.60
CA ASN A 83 -19.54 -22.28 2.97
C ASN A 83 -20.75 -21.31 3.07
N GLY A 84 -21.40 -20.97 1.95
CA GLY A 84 -22.65 -20.21 1.95
C GLY A 84 -22.49 -18.70 2.17
N ARG A 85 -21.28 -18.13 2.01
CA ARG A 85 -21.03 -16.67 2.06
C ARG A 85 -21.48 -15.97 3.35
N THR A 86 -21.37 -16.65 4.49
CA THR A 86 -21.90 -16.18 5.79
C THR A 86 -21.29 -14.86 6.28
N ARG A 87 -20.02 -14.58 5.94
CA ARG A 87 -19.27 -13.38 6.35
C ARG A 87 -18.74 -12.65 5.12
N LYS A 88 -18.68 -11.32 5.14
CA LYS A 88 -18.01 -10.57 4.06
C LYS A 88 -16.51 -10.85 4.07
N MET A 89 -15.87 -10.78 2.90
CA MET A 89 -14.43 -10.97 2.76
C MET A 89 -13.66 -9.65 2.95
N CYS A 90 -12.40 -9.75 3.37
CA CYS A 90 -11.45 -8.64 3.39
C CYS A 90 -10.02 -9.16 3.18
N THR A 91 -9.09 -8.26 2.90
CA THR A 91 -7.67 -8.63 2.76
C THR A 91 -7.07 -9.00 4.13
N ALA A 92 -6.30 -10.07 4.17
CA ALA A 92 -5.56 -10.52 5.36
C ALA A 92 -4.32 -9.65 5.68
N ARG A 93 -4.17 -8.46 5.05
CA ARG A 93 -3.08 -7.53 5.36
C ARG A 93 -3.18 -7.10 6.84
N PRO A 94 -2.16 -7.35 7.67
CA PRO A 94 -2.17 -6.94 9.07
C PRO A 94 -2.45 -5.44 9.26
N GLY A 95 -3.19 -5.10 10.31
CA GLY A 95 -3.58 -3.71 10.58
C GLY A 95 -2.41 -2.77 10.85
N TRP A 96 -1.38 -3.27 11.54
CA TRP A 96 -0.17 -2.52 11.87
C TRP A 96 0.68 -2.13 10.66
N LEU A 97 0.48 -2.76 9.50
CA LEU A 97 1.10 -2.35 8.23
C LEU A 97 0.33 -1.24 7.51
N THR A 98 -0.87 -0.89 7.99
CA THR A 98 -1.65 0.20 7.40
C THR A 98 -1.09 1.54 7.90
N MET A 99 -0.98 2.52 6.99
CA MET A 99 -0.60 3.90 7.33
C MET A 99 -1.79 4.62 7.97
N SER A 100 -2.24 4.10 9.11
CA SER A 100 -3.36 4.64 9.88
C SER A 100 -3.21 4.31 11.36
N PHE A 101 -3.48 5.29 12.21
CA PHE A 101 -3.58 5.08 13.66
C PHE A 101 -4.83 4.29 14.07
N ARG A 102 -5.78 4.07 13.15
CA ARG A 102 -7.01 3.33 13.44
C ARG A 102 -6.74 1.83 13.50
N THR A 103 -7.12 1.20 14.62
CA THR A 103 -7.11 -0.25 14.74
C THR A 103 -8.25 -0.86 13.90
N PRO A 104 -7.96 -1.72 12.91
CA PRO A 104 -9.00 -2.26 12.02
C PRO A 104 -9.75 -3.42 12.66
N LYS A 105 -10.53 -3.14 13.73
CA LYS A 105 -11.32 -4.13 14.48
C LYS A 105 -12.29 -4.92 13.59
N TYR A 106 -12.79 -4.29 12.52
CA TYR A 106 -13.69 -4.92 11.56
C TYR A 106 -13.13 -6.21 10.94
N LYS A 107 -11.81 -6.31 10.75
CA LYS A 107 -11.16 -7.50 10.15
C LYS A 107 -11.31 -8.77 10.99
N GLN A 108 -11.55 -8.64 12.30
CA GLN A 108 -11.79 -9.78 13.18
C GLN A 108 -13.14 -10.45 12.88
N GLN A 109 -14.10 -9.67 12.35
CA GLN A 109 -15.46 -10.11 12.04
C GLN A 109 -15.64 -10.53 10.57
N LEU A 110 -14.64 -10.33 9.72
CA LEU A 110 -14.67 -10.67 8.30
C LEU A 110 -13.80 -11.88 7.96
N GLU A 111 -14.10 -12.52 6.84
CA GLU A 111 -13.25 -13.59 6.29
C GLU A 111 -11.99 -12.99 5.67
N GLN A 112 -10.82 -13.45 6.10
CA GLN A 112 -9.54 -12.84 5.70
C GLN A 112 -8.89 -13.64 4.57
N ILE A 113 -8.91 -13.07 3.37
CA ILE A 113 -8.30 -13.66 2.17
C ILE A 113 -6.81 -13.31 2.13
N LYS A 114 -5.96 -14.33 2.05
CA LYS A 114 -4.50 -14.21 2.13
C LYS A 114 -3.91 -13.64 0.83
N THR A 115 -3.95 -12.31 0.69
CA THR A 115 -3.30 -11.55 -0.39
C THR A 115 -1.93 -10.98 -0.01
N ASN A 116 -1.50 -11.15 1.24
CA ASN A 116 -0.27 -10.58 1.80
C ASN A 116 1.03 -11.12 1.18
N GLN A 117 0.97 -12.26 0.50
CA GLN A 117 2.13 -12.88 -0.17
C GLN A 117 2.39 -12.32 -1.58
N LEU A 118 1.51 -11.43 -2.05
CA LEU A 118 1.57 -10.84 -3.38
C LEU A 118 2.54 -9.64 -3.40
N VAL A 119 3.83 -9.89 -3.18
CA VAL A 119 4.90 -8.89 -2.96
C VAL A 119 5.94 -8.80 -4.08
N ASP A 120 5.72 -9.50 -5.21
CA ASP A 120 6.73 -9.63 -6.26
C ASP A 120 6.51 -8.67 -7.44
N ILE A 121 7.63 -8.22 -8.02
CA ILE A 121 7.67 -7.56 -9.33
C ILE A 121 7.75 -8.68 -10.37
N LEU A 122 6.74 -8.78 -11.24
CA LEU A 122 6.54 -9.95 -12.12
C LEU A 122 7.34 -9.82 -13.41
N GLU A 123 7.26 -8.67 -14.06
CA GLU A 123 7.85 -8.45 -15.38
C GLU A 123 8.07 -6.97 -15.64
N ILE A 124 9.11 -6.66 -16.42
CA ILE A 124 9.34 -5.32 -16.98
C ILE A 124 9.38 -5.43 -18.50
N ASP A 125 8.48 -4.70 -19.14
CA ASP A 125 8.41 -4.57 -20.59
C ASP A 125 9.01 -3.22 -20.99
N LYS A 126 10.24 -3.25 -21.49
CA LYS A 126 10.98 -2.05 -21.89
C LYS A 126 10.49 -1.48 -23.22
N GLU A 127 9.88 -2.30 -24.07
CA GLU A 127 9.40 -1.89 -25.39
C GLU A 127 8.11 -1.07 -25.25
N ASN A 128 7.17 -1.59 -24.47
CA ASN A 128 5.91 -0.91 -24.17
C ASN A 128 6.03 0.10 -23.02
N GLY A 129 7.17 0.12 -22.32
CA GLY A 129 7.40 1.00 -21.17
C GLY A 129 6.43 0.71 -20.04
N THR A 130 6.28 -0.55 -19.65
CA THR A 130 5.42 -0.97 -18.54
C THR A 130 6.12 -1.92 -17.57
N VAL A 131 5.62 -1.96 -16.34
CA VAL A 131 6.03 -2.90 -15.31
C VAL A 131 4.79 -3.57 -14.73
N ARG A 132 4.82 -4.89 -14.62
CA ARG A 132 3.75 -5.68 -14.03
C ARG A 132 4.16 -6.12 -12.63
N VAL A 133 3.33 -5.80 -11.64
CA VAL A 133 3.66 -5.93 -10.22
C VAL A 133 2.49 -6.47 -9.42
N GLU A 134 2.78 -7.16 -8.34
CA GLU A 134 1.79 -7.59 -7.36
C GLU A 134 1.38 -6.43 -6.41
N PRO A 135 0.15 -6.42 -5.86
CA PRO A 135 -0.41 -5.30 -5.10
C PRO A 135 0.31 -4.96 -3.79
N MET A 136 1.04 -5.89 -3.16
CA MET A 136 1.76 -5.62 -1.91
C MET A 136 3.19 -5.14 -2.15
N VAL A 137 3.63 -5.00 -3.40
CA VAL A 137 4.89 -4.32 -3.73
C VAL A 137 4.82 -2.89 -3.21
N SER A 138 5.84 -2.49 -2.45
CA SER A 138 5.95 -1.12 -1.93
C SER A 138 6.56 -0.17 -2.96
N MET A 139 6.29 1.13 -2.82
CA MET A 139 6.90 2.17 -3.68
C MET A 139 8.42 2.14 -3.57
N GLY A 140 8.96 1.98 -2.37
CA GLY A 140 10.40 1.87 -2.15
C GLY A 140 11.01 0.66 -2.86
N GLN A 141 10.34 -0.50 -2.85
CA GLN A 141 10.78 -1.68 -3.59
C GLN A 141 10.80 -1.44 -5.10
N LEU A 142 9.74 -0.83 -5.63
CA LEU A 142 9.60 -0.58 -7.05
C LEU A 142 10.60 0.46 -7.56
N THR A 143 10.79 1.54 -6.82
CA THR A 143 11.81 2.57 -7.12
C THR A 143 13.21 2.00 -7.08
N LYS A 144 13.58 1.22 -6.04
CA LYS A 144 14.90 0.57 -5.95
C LYS A 144 15.15 -0.44 -7.08
N TYR A 145 14.10 -1.07 -7.60
CA TYR A 145 14.19 -1.99 -8.74
C TYR A 145 14.32 -1.28 -10.08
N LEU A 146 13.57 -0.19 -10.30
CA LEU A 146 13.53 0.52 -11.58
C LEU A 146 14.70 1.49 -11.80
N LEU A 147 15.20 2.15 -10.76
CA LEU A 147 16.25 3.17 -10.87
C LEU A 147 17.55 2.63 -11.50
N PRO A 148 18.10 1.46 -11.10
CA PRO A 148 19.29 0.89 -11.74
C PRO A 148 19.08 0.55 -13.22
N LEU A 149 17.83 0.37 -13.65
CA LEU A 149 17.46 0.10 -15.03
C LEU A 149 17.25 1.39 -15.85
N GLY A 150 17.35 2.57 -15.22
CA GLY A 150 17.15 3.87 -15.85
C GLY A 150 15.67 4.27 -15.99
N TYR A 151 14.78 3.67 -15.20
CA TYR A 151 13.35 3.95 -15.24
C TYR A 151 12.81 4.40 -13.88
N THR A 152 11.67 5.09 -13.90
CA THR A 152 10.87 5.44 -12.73
C THR A 152 9.39 5.39 -13.05
N LEU A 153 8.53 5.46 -12.04
CA LEU A 153 7.10 5.64 -12.25
C LEU A 153 6.80 7.11 -12.61
N PRO A 154 5.76 7.38 -13.44
CA PRO A 154 5.32 8.75 -13.71
C PRO A 154 4.82 9.49 -12.47
N VAL A 155 4.28 8.75 -11.50
CA VAL A 155 3.74 9.25 -10.24
C VAL A 155 4.36 8.40 -9.12
N VAL A 156 5.28 8.98 -8.36
CA VAL A 156 6.01 8.30 -7.26
C VAL A 156 5.61 8.92 -5.93
N PRO A 157 4.72 8.29 -5.14
CA PRO A 157 4.38 8.77 -3.81
C PRO A 157 5.58 8.89 -2.89
N GLU A 158 5.58 9.91 -2.03
CA GLU A 158 6.70 10.22 -1.10
C GLU A 158 7.06 9.09 -0.13
N LEU A 159 6.10 8.27 0.31
CA LEU A 159 6.31 7.26 1.34
C LEU A 159 6.62 5.87 0.74
N ASP A 160 7.83 5.37 1.03
CA ASP A 160 8.35 4.08 0.55
C ASP A 160 7.48 2.86 0.90
N ASP A 161 6.81 2.91 2.05
CA ASP A 161 5.99 1.80 2.57
C ASP A 161 4.58 1.73 1.96
N LEU A 162 4.19 2.72 1.15
CA LEU A 162 2.93 2.67 0.43
C LEU A 162 2.97 1.55 -0.60
N THR A 163 1.89 0.77 -0.66
CA THR A 163 1.78 -0.38 -1.57
C THR A 163 1.04 0.00 -2.84
N VAL A 164 1.40 -0.63 -3.96
CA VAL A 164 0.75 -0.43 -5.27
C VAL A 164 -0.77 -0.57 -5.17
N GLY A 165 -1.24 -1.66 -4.55
CA GLY A 165 -2.68 -1.92 -4.42
C GLY A 165 -3.38 -0.92 -3.50
N GLY A 166 -2.68 -0.37 -2.49
CA GLY A 166 -3.21 0.69 -1.64
C GLY A 166 -3.41 2.01 -2.39
N LEU A 167 -2.49 2.36 -3.28
CA LEU A 167 -2.56 3.58 -4.09
C LEU A 167 -3.64 3.50 -5.17
N ILE A 168 -3.82 2.32 -5.77
CA ILE A 168 -4.88 2.08 -6.75
C ILE A 168 -6.25 2.10 -6.07
N ASN A 169 -6.45 1.27 -5.04
CA ASN A 169 -7.77 1.11 -4.41
C ASN A 169 -8.16 2.25 -3.46
N GLY A 170 -7.19 2.98 -2.91
CA GLY A 170 -7.39 4.07 -1.96
C GLY A 170 -7.44 5.41 -2.67
N CYS A 171 -6.29 6.07 -2.76
CA CYS A 171 -6.06 7.25 -3.60
C CYS A 171 -4.55 7.48 -3.64
N GLY A 172 -3.96 7.56 -4.85
CA GLY A 172 -2.55 7.88 -5.03
C GLY A 172 -2.40 9.27 -5.64
N VAL A 173 -2.09 10.26 -4.81
CA VAL A 173 -1.85 11.65 -5.22
C VAL A 173 -0.38 11.97 -5.03
N GLU A 174 0.19 12.73 -5.96
CA GLU A 174 1.55 13.23 -5.85
C GLU A 174 1.71 14.52 -6.69
N SER A 175 2.75 15.30 -6.41
CA SER A 175 3.17 16.49 -7.14
C SER A 175 3.23 16.30 -8.67
N SER A 176 3.76 15.17 -9.13
CA SER A 176 3.83 14.83 -10.57
C SER A 176 2.47 14.60 -11.23
N GLY A 177 1.40 14.54 -10.42
CA GLY A 177 0.04 14.34 -10.92
C GLY A 177 -0.50 15.49 -11.76
N ARG A 178 0.10 16.69 -11.68
CA ARG A 178 -0.23 17.78 -12.63
C ARG A 178 0.03 17.39 -14.09
N LYS A 179 1.05 16.56 -14.34
CA LYS A 179 1.43 16.11 -15.69
C LYS A 179 0.83 14.76 -16.05
N TYR A 180 0.79 13.82 -15.11
CA TYR A 180 0.45 12.42 -15.36
C TYR A 180 -0.91 12.00 -14.79
N GLY A 181 -1.60 12.87 -14.07
CA GLY A 181 -2.81 12.56 -13.33
C GLY A 181 -2.52 11.78 -12.03
N LEU A 182 -3.56 11.17 -11.47
CA LEU A 182 -3.43 10.33 -10.29
C LEU A 182 -2.73 8.99 -10.60
N PHE A 183 -2.26 8.29 -9.57
CA PHE A 183 -1.53 7.03 -9.71
C PHE A 183 -2.28 6.01 -10.59
N GLN A 184 -3.60 5.86 -10.43
CA GLN A 184 -4.40 4.95 -11.25
C GLN A 184 -4.43 5.31 -12.75
N HIS A 185 -4.23 6.59 -13.11
CA HIS A 185 -4.17 6.99 -14.52
C HIS A 185 -2.89 6.53 -15.21
N THR A 186 -1.88 6.14 -14.43
CA THR A 186 -0.63 5.56 -14.95
C THR A 186 -0.74 4.05 -15.19
N CYS A 187 -1.78 3.40 -14.67
CA CYS A 187 -2.03 1.97 -14.84
C CYS A 187 -2.63 1.67 -16.23
N VAL A 188 -2.27 0.51 -16.77
CA VAL A 188 -2.68 0.02 -18.10
C VAL A 188 -3.68 -1.12 -17.97
N SER A 189 -3.46 -2.01 -17.00
CA SER A 189 -4.35 -3.13 -16.73
C SER A 189 -4.27 -3.58 -15.28
N TYR A 190 -5.33 -4.24 -14.82
CA TYR A 190 -5.45 -4.87 -13.52
C TYR A 190 -5.85 -6.33 -13.69
N GLU A 191 -5.25 -7.21 -12.90
CA GLU A 191 -5.74 -8.57 -12.70
C GLU A 191 -6.49 -8.60 -11.37
N VAL A 192 -7.76 -9.01 -11.42
CA VAL A 192 -8.66 -8.98 -10.26
C VAL A 192 -9.32 -10.34 -10.11
N VAL A 193 -9.26 -10.90 -8.90
CA VAL A 193 -10.05 -12.08 -8.55
C VAL A 193 -11.40 -11.63 -8.00
N MET A 194 -12.46 -12.03 -8.68
CA MET A 194 -13.84 -11.67 -8.38
C MET A 194 -14.41 -12.56 -7.28
N ALA A 195 -15.59 -12.20 -6.75
CA ALA A 195 -16.23 -12.92 -5.64
C ALA A 195 -16.69 -14.34 -6.00
N ASP A 196 -16.87 -14.66 -7.28
CA ASP A 196 -17.13 -16.02 -7.76
C ASP A 196 -15.84 -16.87 -7.87
N GLY A 197 -14.67 -16.25 -7.69
CA GLY A 197 -13.37 -16.87 -7.84
C GLY A 197 -12.80 -16.80 -9.27
N SER A 198 -13.50 -16.17 -10.22
CA SER A 198 -12.97 -15.93 -11.56
C SER A 198 -11.82 -14.92 -11.52
N LEU A 199 -10.83 -15.11 -12.39
CA LEU A 199 -9.75 -14.15 -12.60
C LEU A 199 -10.10 -13.32 -13.83
N VAL A 200 -10.26 -12.01 -13.64
CA VAL A 200 -10.59 -11.07 -14.71
C VAL A 200 -9.41 -10.14 -14.95
N VAL A 201 -9.05 -9.98 -16.22
CA VAL A 201 -8.08 -8.97 -16.65
C VAL A 201 -8.85 -7.77 -17.17
N ALA A 202 -8.78 -6.67 -16.43
CA ALA A 202 -9.39 -5.40 -16.77
C ALA A 202 -8.33 -4.48 -17.37
N SER A 203 -8.46 -4.10 -18.65
CA SER A 203 -7.54 -3.16 -19.30
C SER A 203 -8.22 -1.84 -19.64
N LYS A 204 -7.42 -0.80 -19.76
CA LYS A 204 -7.83 0.51 -20.23
C LYS A 204 -8.31 0.47 -21.69
N ASP A 205 -7.57 -0.24 -22.53
CA ASP A 205 -7.82 -0.32 -23.97
C ASP A 205 -8.68 -1.54 -24.31
N LYS A 206 -9.60 -1.37 -25.25
CA LYS A 206 -10.39 -2.48 -25.80
C LYS A 206 -9.48 -3.30 -26.72
N ALA A 207 -8.70 -4.20 -26.16
CA ALA A 207 -8.17 -5.30 -26.97
C ALA A 207 -9.35 -6.09 -27.56
N ALA A 208 -9.18 -6.67 -28.75
CA ALA A 208 -10.25 -7.34 -29.50
C ALA A 208 -11.03 -8.42 -28.71
N ASP A 209 -10.42 -8.95 -27.64
CA ASP A 209 -10.96 -10.04 -26.80
C ASP A 209 -11.55 -9.57 -25.46
N GLN A 210 -11.65 -8.26 -25.18
CA GLN A 210 -12.17 -7.76 -23.89
C GLN A 210 -13.61 -7.23 -23.97
N SER A 211 -14.47 -7.77 -23.11
CA SER A 211 -15.85 -7.30 -22.88
C SER A 211 -15.86 -5.84 -22.40
N ALA A 212 -16.90 -5.09 -22.76
CA ALA A 212 -17.16 -3.75 -22.23
C ALA A 212 -17.21 -3.72 -20.69
N GLU A 213 -17.62 -4.82 -20.06
CA GLU A 213 -17.65 -4.98 -18.61
C GLU A 213 -16.25 -4.97 -17.99
N ASN A 214 -15.25 -5.55 -18.66
CA ASN A 214 -13.86 -5.55 -18.17
C ASN A 214 -13.27 -4.14 -18.20
N GLN A 215 -13.64 -3.35 -19.21
CA GLN A 215 -13.24 -1.94 -19.29
C GLN A 215 -13.95 -1.12 -18.20
N ALA A 216 -15.24 -1.36 -17.96
CA ALA A 216 -15.97 -0.73 -16.85
C ALA A 216 -15.33 -1.09 -15.49
N LEU A 217 -14.91 -2.34 -15.32
CA LEU A 217 -14.17 -2.80 -14.13
C LEU A 217 -12.83 -2.05 -14.00
N PHE A 218 -12.08 -1.84 -15.08
CA PHE A 218 -10.83 -1.08 -15.04
C PHE A 218 -11.03 0.32 -14.45
N TYR A 219 -12.08 1.03 -14.87
CA TYR A 219 -12.40 2.36 -14.34
C TYR A 219 -13.07 2.33 -12.95
N GLY A 220 -13.69 1.22 -12.57
CA GLY A 220 -14.35 1.06 -11.26
C GLY A 220 -13.43 0.61 -10.12
N ILE A 221 -12.32 -0.09 -10.42
CA ILE A 221 -11.37 -0.58 -9.41
C ILE A 221 -10.73 0.57 -8.60
N PRO A 222 -10.26 1.66 -9.23
CA PRO A 222 -9.73 2.79 -8.48
C PRO A 222 -10.75 3.32 -7.47
N TRP A 223 -10.29 3.63 -6.26
CA TRP A 223 -11.12 4.12 -5.14
C TRP A 223 -12.19 3.14 -4.62
N SER A 224 -12.21 1.90 -5.13
CA SER A 224 -13.14 0.86 -4.64
C SER A 224 -12.82 0.39 -3.22
N HIS A 225 -11.65 0.74 -2.65
CA HIS A 225 -11.15 0.21 -1.39
C HIS A 225 -11.14 -1.34 -1.32
N GLY A 226 -11.06 -2.01 -2.47
CA GLY A 226 -11.09 -3.48 -2.58
C GLY A 226 -12.48 -4.10 -2.42
N THR A 227 -13.56 -3.32 -2.62
CA THR A 227 -14.94 -3.82 -2.54
C THR A 227 -15.40 -4.58 -3.79
N LEU A 228 -14.84 -4.26 -4.96
CA LEU A 228 -15.22 -4.90 -6.24
C LEU A 228 -14.52 -6.23 -6.48
N GLY A 229 -13.36 -6.46 -5.86
CA GLY A 229 -12.58 -7.68 -6.01
C GLY A 229 -11.19 -7.56 -5.40
N PHE A 230 -10.46 -8.68 -5.42
CA PHE A 230 -9.08 -8.73 -4.95
C PHE A 230 -8.14 -8.45 -6.11
N LEU A 231 -7.56 -7.25 -6.13
CA LEU A 231 -6.46 -6.92 -7.03
C LEU A 231 -5.30 -7.88 -6.76
N VAL A 232 -4.84 -8.61 -7.77
CA VAL A 232 -3.73 -9.59 -7.66
C VAL A 232 -2.50 -9.19 -8.46
N ALA A 233 -2.66 -8.43 -9.54
CA ALA A 233 -1.56 -7.80 -10.25
C ALA A 233 -2.01 -6.47 -10.88
N ALA A 234 -1.07 -5.57 -11.11
CA ALA A 234 -1.28 -4.33 -11.84
C ALA A 234 -0.14 -4.11 -12.82
N THR A 235 -0.48 -3.69 -14.04
CA THR A 235 0.48 -3.25 -15.06
C THR A 235 0.49 -1.74 -15.07
N ILE A 236 1.65 -1.14 -14.85
CA ILE A 236 1.84 0.29 -14.64
C ILE A 236 2.83 0.81 -15.67
N ARG A 237 2.60 2.00 -16.23
CA ARG A 237 3.57 2.65 -17.11
C ARG A 237 4.82 3.07 -16.34
N ILE A 238 5.96 2.95 -16.99
CA ILE A 238 7.25 3.46 -16.53
C ILE A 238 7.78 4.49 -17.53
N ILE A 239 8.60 5.43 -17.03
CA ILE A 239 9.23 6.47 -17.84
C ILE A 239 10.74 6.45 -17.62
N PRO A 240 11.55 6.82 -18.62
CA PRO A 240 12.99 6.93 -18.44
C PRO A 240 13.32 8.05 -17.44
N CYS A 241 14.32 7.83 -16.58
CA CYS A 241 14.80 8.81 -15.62
C CYS A 241 16.31 9.08 -15.77
N LYS A 242 16.71 10.30 -15.43
CA LYS A 242 18.12 10.69 -15.32
C LYS A 242 18.65 10.32 -13.93
N PRO A 243 19.98 10.11 -13.78
CA PRO A 243 20.58 9.75 -12.49
C PRO A 243 20.53 10.87 -11.44
N TYR A 244 20.37 12.12 -11.86
CA TYR A 244 20.37 13.27 -10.98
C TYR A 244 19.19 14.20 -11.29
N VAL A 245 18.69 14.84 -10.24
CA VAL A 245 17.67 15.88 -10.29
C VAL A 245 18.23 17.15 -9.65
N GLN A 246 17.92 18.30 -10.24
CA GLN A 246 18.21 19.59 -9.64
C GLN A 246 17.02 20.00 -8.76
N LEU A 247 17.28 20.33 -7.51
CA LEU A 247 16.28 20.79 -6.56
C LEU A 247 16.51 22.26 -6.23
N SER A 248 15.49 23.08 -6.43
CA SER A 248 15.52 24.52 -6.13
C SER A 248 14.51 24.82 -5.05
N TYR A 249 14.98 25.34 -3.92
CA TYR A 249 14.13 25.80 -2.83
C TYR A 249 14.00 27.32 -2.91
N VAL A 250 12.77 27.81 -3.07
CA VAL A 250 12.47 29.24 -3.08
C VAL A 250 11.64 29.55 -1.83
N PRO A 251 12.14 30.37 -0.89
CA PRO A 251 11.35 30.78 0.26
C PRO A 251 10.23 31.73 -0.18
N CYS A 252 8.99 31.44 0.20
CA CYS A 252 7.84 32.30 -0.04
C CYS A 252 7.41 32.97 1.26
N ASN A 253 7.34 34.31 1.27
CA ASN A 253 6.97 35.09 2.46
C ASN A 253 5.51 35.60 2.42
N SER A 254 4.81 35.41 1.30
CA SER A 254 3.40 35.75 1.14
C SER A 254 2.71 34.79 0.17
N LEU A 255 1.40 34.60 0.35
CA LEU A 255 0.59 33.70 -0.48
C LEU A 255 0.50 34.17 -1.94
N GLU A 256 0.52 35.48 -2.17
CA GLU A 256 0.39 36.10 -3.50
C GLU A 256 1.58 35.79 -4.42
N VAL A 257 2.75 35.50 -3.87
CA VAL A 257 3.98 35.23 -4.63
C VAL A 257 4.07 33.77 -5.12
N THR A 258 3.12 32.90 -4.74
CA THR A 258 3.25 31.43 -4.86
C THR A 258 2.66 30.83 -6.15
N TYR A 259 2.06 31.62 -7.06
CA TYR A 259 1.41 31.13 -8.29
C TYR A 259 1.87 31.88 -9.55
#